data_AF-A0A5C7ZBR4-F1
#
_entry.id   AF-A0A5C7ZBR4-F1
#
_cell.length_a   1.000
_cell.length_b   1.000
_cell.length_c   1.000
_cell.angle_alpha   90.00
_cell.angle_beta   90.00
_cell.angle_gamma   90.00
#
_symmetry.space_group_name_H-M   'P 1'
#
loop_
_entity.id
_entity.type
_entity.pdbx_description
1 polymer ?
#
loop_
_entity_poly.entity_id
_entity_poly.type
_entity_poly.pdbx_seq_one_letter_code
_entity_poly.pdbx_strand_id
1 'polypeptide(L)'
;MKKLVLSALCVSVFLFSCASVSDESISETSKISENQARTSSITKTTEMINFESALKKYLQNKPYFDDAKLKEESENELRLNATKLLVAIGAPESEIKENESNINTLIPFALKKYSAFLNAAKN
;
A
#
# COMPACT_ATOMS: atom_id res chain seq x y z
N MET A 1 -19.25 -30.28 -42.09
CA MET A 1 -18.10 -30.26 -41.16
C MET A 1 -17.66 -28.81 -41.00
N LYS A 2 -17.79 -28.22 -39.80
CA LYS A 2 -17.35 -26.85 -39.51
C LYS A 2 -16.04 -26.93 -38.73
N LYS A 3 -14.97 -26.35 -39.26
CA LYS A 3 -13.76 -26.01 -38.49
C LYS A 3 -13.35 -24.58 -38.87
N LEU A 4 -13.75 -23.66 -38.00
CA LEU A 4 -13.02 -22.42 -37.72
C LEU A 4 -11.84 -22.81 -36.83
N VAL A 5 -10.66 -22.21 -37.02
CA VAL A 5 -10.02 -21.30 -36.05
C VAL A 5 -8.87 -20.56 -36.76
N LEU A 6 -8.94 -19.25 -36.61
CA LEU A 6 -8.13 -18.18 -37.13
C LEU A 6 -6.76 -18.14 -36.40
N SER A 7 -5.65 -18.22 -37.14
CA SER A 7 -4.30 -18.02 -36.59
C SER A 7 -3.96 -16.52 -36.58
N ALA A 8 -3.93 -15.90 -35.40
CA ALA A 8 -3.39 -14.56 -35.21
C ALA A 8 -1.95 -14.65 -34.69
N LEU A 9 -0.98 -14.36 -35.55
CA LEU A 9 0.43 -14.24 -35.21
C LEU A 9 0.80 -12.75 -35.23
N CYS A 10 0.91 -12.12 -34.06
CA CYS A 10 1.39 -10.74 -33.93
C CYS A 10 2.61 -10.74 -33.00
N VAL A 11 3.81 -10.67 -33.59
CA VAL A 11 5.04 -10.30 -32.86
C VAL A 11 5.80 -9.31 -33.74
N SER A 12 5.56 -8.02 -33.54
CA SER A 12 6.42 -6.97 -34.07
C SER A 12 7.47 -6.63 -33.01
N VAL A 13 8.68 -7.15 -33.22
CA VAL A 13 9.89 -6.76 -32.47
C VAL A 13 10.32 -5.38 -32.98
N PHE A 14 10.20 -4.34 -32.15
CA PHE A 14 10.85 -3.05 -32.40
C PHE A 14 12.20 -3.04 -31.69
N LEU A 15 13.28 -3.19 -32.46
CA LEU A 15 14.64 -2.88 -32.06
C LEU A 15 14.90 -1.39 -32.37
N PHE A 16 15.03 -0.55 -31.34
CA PHE A 16 15.66 0.76 -31.50
C PHE A 16 17.05 0.69 -30.88
N SER A 17 18.05 0.84 -31.75
CA SER A 17 19.45 1.02 -31.40
C SER A 17 19.94 2.32 -32.03
N CYS A 18 20.90 2.93 -31.34
CA CYS A 18 21.76 4.06 -31.74
C CYS A 18 21.08 5.46 -31.68
N ALA A 19 21.71 6.53 -31.22
CA ALA A 19 23.13 6.79 -31.03
C ALA A 19 23.36 7.80 -29.90
N SER A 20 24.51 7.72 -29.24
CA SER A 20 25.09 8.77 -28.40
C SER A 20 25.78 9.82 -29.26
N VAL A 21 25.49 11.10 -29.04
CA VAL A 21 26.42 12.21 -29.33
C VAL A 21 26.30 13.26 -28.22
N SER A 22 27.45 13.65 -27.70
CA SER A 22 27.66 14.59 -26.60
C SER A 22 27.46 16.04 -27.04
N ASP A 23 26.99 16.90 -26.13
CA ASP A 23 27.56 18.24 -26.01
C ASP A 23 27.37 18.79 -24.59
N GLU A 24 28.46 19.33 -24.05
CA GLU A 24 28.57 19.94 -22.73
C GLU A 24 28.13 21.41 -22.84
N SER A 25 27.15 21.83 -22.05
CA SER A 25 27.08 23.22 -21.59
C SER A 25 26.28 23.31 -20.29
N ILE A 26 26.97 23.78 -19.26
CA ILE A 26 26.38 24.25 -18.00
C ILE A 26 25.55 25.48 -18.32
N SER A 27 24.26 25.44 -18.02
CA SER A 27 23.50 26.67 -17.72
C SER A 27 22.46 26.36 -16.65
N GLU A 28 22.80 26.81 -15.46
CA GLU A 28 21.91 26.90 -14.32
C GLU A 28 20.78 27.88 -14.68
N THR A 29 19.56 27.39 -14.86
CA THR A 29 18.36 28.20 -14.63
C THR A 29 17.13 27.33 -14.46
N SER A 30 16.72 27.22 -13.20
CA SER A 30 15.34 27.29 -12.71
C SER A 30 14.24 26.87 -13.68
N LYS A 31 13.70 25.68 -13.43
CA LYS A 31 12.26 25.40 -13.33
C LYS A 31 12.09 23.96 -12.82
N ILE A 32 12.46 23.75 -11.56
CA ILE A 32 11.90 22.64 -10.81
C ILE A 32 10.42 22.97 -10.68
N SER A 33 9.62 22.23 -11.45
CA SER A 33 8.16 22.22 -11.40
C SER A 33 7.66 22.41 -9.97
N GLU A 34 6.99 23.54 -9.73
CA GLU A 34 6.26 23.89 -8.52
C GLU A 34 5.04 22.96 -8.36
N ASN A 35 5.29 21.68 -8.09
CA ASN A 35 4.25 20.76 -7.64
C ASN A 35 4.81 19.68 -6.70
N GLN A 36 5.93 19.96 -6.04
CA GLN A 36 6.24 19.28 -4.80
C GLN A 36 5.30 19.84 -3.73
N ALA A 37 4.05 19.35 -3.76
CA ALA A 37 3.13 19.44 -2.64
C ALA A 37 3.94 19.15 -1.39
N ARG A 38 4.05 20.16 -0.52
CA ARG A 38 4.73 20.11 0.77
C ARG A 38 4.07 19.00 1.59
N THR A 39 4.51 17.76 1.37
CA THR A 39 4.18 16.65 2.25
C THR A 39 5.03 16.89 3.48
N SER A 40 4.44 17.50 4.50
CA SER A 40 4.94 17.35 5.86
C SER A 40 5.05 15.85 6.09
N SER A 41 6.28 15.31 6.01
CA SER A 41 6.49 13.88 6.20
C SER A 41 6.46 13.65 7.70
N ILE A 42 5.32 13.22 8.22
CA ILE A 42 5.26 12.69 9.57
C ILE A 42 6.23 11.51 9.63
N THR A 43 7.21 11.57 10.53
CA THR A 43 8.04 10.42 10.84
C THR A 43 7.13 9.32 11.38
N LYS A 44 6.99 8.21 10.63
CA LYS A 44 6.14 7.09 11.03
C LYS A 44 6.69 6.42 12.28
N THR A 45 5.80 6.07 13.22
CA THR A 45 6.18 5.24 14.37
C THR A 45 6.33 3.78 13.95
N THR A 46 6.95 2.97 14.81
CA THR A 46 7.08 1.52 14.60
C THR A 46 5.72 0.84 14.44
N GLU A 47 4.71 1.23 15.20
CA GLU A 47 3.36 0.68 15.14
C GLU A 47 2.68 0.97 13.79
N MET A 48 2.90 2.17 13.22
CA MET A 48 2.42 2.52 11.89
C MET A 48 3.04 1.63 10.82
N ILE A 49 4.37 1.48 10.86
CA ILE A 49 5.11 0.65 9.91
C ILE A 49 4.67 -0.81 10.01
N ASN A 50 4.52 -1.33 11.22
CA ASN A 50 4.11 -2.71 11.46
C ASN A 50 2.67 -2.97 10.98
N PHE A 51 1.75 -2.04 11.23
CA PHE A 51 0.38 -2.14 10.71
C PHE A 51 0.35 -2.12 9.18
N GLU A 52 1.04 -1.19 8.54
CA GLU A 52 1.11 -1.12 7.06
C GLU A 52 1.70 -2.39 6.45
N SER A 53 2.75 -2.93 7.06
CA SER A 53 3.39 -4.19 6.65
C SER A 53 2.42 -5.37 6.78
N ALA A 54 1.76 -5.51 7.94
CA ALA A 54 0.81 -6.57 8.19
C ALA A 54 -0.41 -6.48 7.26
N LEU A 55 -0.93 -5.27 7.02
CA LEU A 55 -2.03 -5.04 6.09
C LEU A 55 -1.65 -5.40 4.66
N LYS A 56 -0.45 -5.00 4.21
CA LYS A 56 0.06 -5.38 2.90
C LYS A 56 0.16 -6.90 2.76
N LYS A 57 0.75 -7.58 3.74
CA LYS A 57 0.88 -9.04 3.74
C LYS A 57 -0.49 -9.73 3.72
N TYR A 58 -1.44 -9.28 4.54
CA TYR A 58 -2.81 -9.79 4.53
C TYR A 58 -3.47 -9.68 3.15
N LEU A 59 -3.38 -8.51 2.51
CA LEU A 59 -3.96 -8.29 1.19
C LEU A 59 -3.28 -9.13 0.09
N GLN A 60 -1.97 -9.35 0.20
CA GLN A 60 -1.22 -10.21 -0.71
C GLN A 60 -1.57 -11.69 -0.53
N ASN A 61 -1.83 -12.13 0.70
CA ASN A 61 -2.20 -13.52 0.99
C ASN A 61 -3.68 -13.81 0.72
N LYS A 62 -4.54 -12.78 0.68
CA LYS A 62 -6.01 -12.92 0.54
C LYS A 62 -6.48 -13.83 -0.61
N PRO A 63 -5.84 -13.86 -1.80
CA PRO A 63 -6.21 -14.82 -2.87
C PRO A 63 -5.97 -16.29 -2.53
N TYR A 64 -5.17 -16.59 -1.51
CA TYR A 64 -4.75 -17.93 -1.08
C TYR A 64 -5.39 -18.37 0.25
N PHE A 65 -6.50 -17.74 0.64
CA PHE A 65 -7.21 -18.04 1.89
C PHE A 65 -8.10 -19.28 1.82
N ASP A 66 -7.98 -20.08 0.76
CA ASP A 66 -8.38 -21.48 0.75
C ASP A 66 -7.52 -22.32 1.71
N ASP A 67 -6.27 -21.91 1.97
CA ASP A 67 -5.48 -22.40 3.10
C ASP A 67 -5.94 -21.74 4.42
N ALA A 68 -6.64 -22.52 5.24
CA ALA A 68 -7.18 -22.06 6.53
C ALA A 68 -6.10 -21.62 7.51
N LYS A 69 -4.91 -22.25 7.50
CA LYS A 69 -3.81 -21.91 8.40
C LYS A 69 -3.17 -20.58 7.97
N LEU A 70 -2.92 -20.41 6.67
CA LEU A 70 -2.40 -19.15 6.14
C LEU A 70 -3.35 -17.99 6.42
N LYS A 71 -4.67 -18.22 6.28
CA LYS A 71 -5.71 -17.26 6.61
C LYS A 71 -5.66 -16.88 8.10
N GLU A 72 -5.69 -17.86 8.99
CA GLU A 72 -5.67 -17.63 10.44
C GLU A 72 -4.42 -16.87 10.88
N GLU A 73 -3.24 -17.27 10.40
CA GLU A 73 -1.97 -16.59 10.70
C GLU A 73 -1.98 -15.14 10.21
N SER A 74 -2.47 -14.90 8.99
CA SER A 74 -2.57 -13.56 8.41
C SER A 74 -3.57 -12.67 9.15
N GLU A 75 -4.72 -13.22 9.57
CA GLU A 75 -5.72 -12.50 10.35
C GLU A 75 -5.20 -12.18 11.76
N ASN A 76 -4.52 -13.11 12.42
CA ASN A 76 -3.95 -12.90 13.75
C ASN A 76 -2.84 -11.85 13.75
N GLU A 77 -1.93 -11.91 12.77
CA GLU A 77 -0.86 -10.90 12.61
C GLU A 77 -1.44 -9.52 12.35
N LEU A 78 -2.43 -9.40 11.46
CA LEU A 78 -3.08 -8.13 11.19
C LEU A 78 -3.83 -7.61 12.41
N ARG A 79 -4.57 -8.47 13.12
CA ARG A 79 -5.30 -8.09 14.34
C ARG A 79 -4.37 -7.52 15.39
N LEU A 80 -3.26 -8.21 15.68
CA LEU A 80 -2.26 -7.76 16.65
C LEU A 80 -1.72 -6.36 16.31
N ASN A 81 -1.31 -6.16 15.06
CA ASN A 81 -0.69 -4.90 14.65
C ASN A 81 -1.70 -3.75 14.52
N ALA A 82 -2.94 -4.04 14.10
CA ALA A 82 -4.02 -3.07 14.08
C ALA A 82 -4.37 -2.59 15.50
N THR A 83 -4.51 -3.51 16.46
CA THR A 83 -4.77 -3.17 17.86
C THR A 83 -3.64 -2.34 18.47
N LYS A 84 -2.37 -2.72 18.24
CA LYS A 84 -1.21 -1.94 18.71
C LYS A 84 -1.20 -0.52 18.13
N LEU A 85 -1.46 -0.37 16.84
CA LEU A 85 -1.56 0.95 16.22
C LEU A 85 -2.70 1.77 16.84
N LEU A 86 -3.89 1.19 16.97
CA LEU A 86 -5.07 1.85 17.53
C LEU A 86 -4.81 2.37 18.95
N VAL A 87 -4.16 1.57 19.80
CA VAL A 87 -3.74 2.02 21.13
C VAL A 87 -2.72 3.16 21.04
N ALA A 88 -1.71 3.03 20.17
CA ALA A 88 -0.65 4.04 20.03
C ALA A 88 -1.16 5.40 19.52
N ILE A 89 -2.20 5.42 18.69
CA ILE A 89 -2.84 6.65 18.20
C ILE A 89 -3.98 7.15 19.10
N GLY A 90 -4.21 6.52 20.25
CA GLY A 90 -5.18 6.96 21.25
C GLY A 90 -6.64 6.64 20.93
N ALA A 91 -6.93 5.58 20.17
CA ALA A 91 -8.30 5.13 19.98
C ALA A 91 -8.90 4.59 21.30
N PRO A 92 -10.19 4.85 21.61
CA PRO A 92 -10.81 4.36 22.84
C PRO A 92 -10.83 2.84 22.94
N GLU A 93 -10.47 2.29 24.11
CA GLU A 93 -10.40 0.84 24.33
C GLU A 93 -11.74 0.13 24.06
N SER A 94 -12.87 0.77 24.39
CA SER A 94 -14.21 0.25 24.10
C SER A 94 -14.43 0.05 22.60
N GLU A 95 -14.07 1.04 21.78
CA GLU A 95 -14.20 0.96 20.32
C GLU A 95 -13.24 -0.09 19.73
N ILE A 96 -12.05 -0.27 20.31
CA ILE A 96 -11.12 -1.32 19.89
C ILE A 96 -11.74 -2.70 20.13
N LYS A 97 -12.27 -2.95 21.33
CA LYS A 97 -12.90 -4.23 21.71
C LYS A 97 -14.12 -4.58 20.86
N GLU A 98 -14.91 -3.57 20.48
CA GLU A 98 -16.06 -3.76 19.58
C GLU A 98 -15.65 -4.27 18.19
N ASN A 99 -14.44 -3.94 17.73
CA ASN A 99 -14.00 -4.21 16.36
C ASN A 99 -12.97 -5.34 16.25
N GLU A 100 -12.19 -5.64 17.30
CA GLU A 100 -11.00 -6.50 17.20
C GLU A 100 -11.30 -7.97 16.82
N SER A 101 -12.48 -8.48 17.14
CA SER A 101 -12.83 -9.88 16.90
C SER A 101 -13.04 -10.21 15.41
N ASN A 102 -13.57 -9.25 14.63
CA ASN A 102 -13.92 -9.44 13.22
C ASN A 102 -13.01 -8.62 12.31
N ILE A 103 -12.23 -9.31 11.46
CA ILE A 103 -11.26 -8.64 10.58
C ILE A 103 -11.91 -7.67 9.59
N ASN A 104 -13.16 -7.96 9.17
CA ASN A 104 -13.89 -7.14 8.21
C ASN A 104 -14.36 -5.82 8.83
N THR A 105 -14.47 -5.72 10.15
CA THR A 105 -14.76 -4.47 10.87
C THR A 105 -13.49 -3.80 11.38
N LEU A 106 -12.49 -4.58 11.81
CA LEU A 106 -11.22 -4.08 12.31
C LEU A 106 -10.43 -3.28 11.27
N ILE A 107 -10.30 -3.81 10.05
CA ILE A 107 -9.53 -3.14 8.98
C ILE A 107 -10.08 -1.74 8.68
N PRO A 108 -11.38 -1.56 8.33
CA PRO A 108 -11.90 -0.23 8.03
C PRO A 108 -11.85 0.69 9.24
N PHE A 109 -12.06 0.18 10.46
CA PHE A 109 -11.93 0.97 11.68
C PHE A 109 -10.50 1.49 11.89
N ALA A 110 -9.49 0.60 11.80
CA ALA A 110 -8.08 0.95 11.93
C ALA A 110 -7.64 1.98 10.88
N LEU A 111 -8.01 1.78 9.62
CA LEU A 111 -7.70 2.72 8.53
C LEU A 111 -8.34 4.09 8.75
N LYS A 112 -9.60 4.14 9.20
CA LYS A 112 -10.30 5.39 9.51
C LYS A 112 -9.57 6.17 10.61
N LYS A 113 -9.26 5.53 11.73
CA LYS A 113 -8.56 6.17 12.85
C LYS A 113 -7.14 6.57 12.46
N TYR A 114 -6.43 5.72 11.74
CA TYR A 114 -5.07 6.00 11.28
C TYR A 114 -5.01 7.19 10.32
N SER A 115 -5.92 7.26 9.35
CA SER A 115 -6.02 8.41 8.43
C SER A 115 -6.34 9.70 9.16
N ALA A 116 -7.28 9.68 10.11
CA ALA A 116 -7.60 10.84 10.94
C ALA A 116 -6.38 11.33 11.75
N PHE A 117 -5.63 10.41 12.35
CA PHE A 117 -4.39 10.72 13.06
C PHE A 117 -3.36 11.39 12.15
N LEU A 118 -3.09 10.82 10.97
CA LEU A 118 -2.13 11.38 10.02
C LEU A 118 -2.54 12.76 9.51
N ASN A 119 -3.84 13.03 9.39
CA ASN A 119 -4.34 14.34 8.97
C ASN A 119 -4.23 15.36 10.10
N ALA A 120 -4.47 14.95 11.36
CA ALA A 120 -4.30 15.81 12.52
C ALA A 120 -2.83 16.21 12.74
N ALA A 121 -1.89 15.26 12.57
CA ALA A 121 -0.46 15.50 12.77
C ALA A 121 0.22 16.32 11.64
N LYS A 122 -0.49 16.64 10.55
CA LYS A 122 0.01 17.51 9.48
C LYS A 122 -0.29 19.00 9.72
N ASN A 123 -1.23 19.30 10.61
CA ASN A 123 -1.67 20.67 10.95
C ASN A 123 -1.07 21.11 12.28
#